data_AF-A0A6C0BAU3-F1
#
_entry.id   AF-A0A6C0BAU3-F1
#
_cell.length_a   1.000
_cell.length_b   1.000
_cell.length_c   1.000
_cell.angle_alpha   90.00
_cell.angle_beta   90.00
_cell.angle_gamma   90.00
#
_symmetry.space_group_name_H-M   'P 1'
#
loop_
_entity.id
_entity.type
_entity.pdbx_description
1 polymer ?
#
loop_
_entity_poly.entity_id
_entity_poly.type
_entity_poly.pdbx_seq_one_letter_code
_entity_poly.pdbx_strand_id
1 'polypeptide(L)'
;MEIDKTTKKILDRVGISFIDKEILIDREALLNFSIYHELKQEIDQLRKVFSSSSLTSLHKEANAKQKWPLLNLIRQILRVYGYKMEPIRKCDGYTADGMKKFKRFFLIQKIPSLNA
;
A
#
# COMPACT_ATOMS: atom_id res chain seq x y z
N MET A 1 -4.90 -13.88 -12.10
CA MET A 1 -4.10 -14.34 -10.94
C MET A 1 -4.93 -14.10 -9.71
N GLU A 2 -5.27 -15.16 -8.99
CA GLU A 2 -6.04 -15.06 -7.75
C GLU A 2 -5.15 -14.47 -6.64
N ILE A 3 -5.72 -13.67 -5.74
CA ILE A 3 -4.97 -13.02 -4.65
C ILE A 3 -4.79 -14.04 -3.53
N ASP A 4 -3.54 -14.23 -3.08
CA ASP A 4 -3.24 -15.14 -1.98
C ASP A 4 -3.91 -14.68 -0.67
N LYS A 5 -4.30 -15.65 0.16
CA LYS A 5 -4.99 -15.39 1.44
C LYS A 5 -4.19 -14.47 2.36
N THR A 6 -2.86 -14.60 2.37
CA THR A 6 -1.95 -13.77 3.18
C THR A 6 -1.93 -12.34 2.66
N THR A 7 -1.83 -12.17 1.34
CA THR A 7 -1.89 -10.86 0.70
C THR A 7 -3.23 -10.17 0.97
N LYS A 8 -4.34 -10.92 0.86
CA LYS A 8 -5.66 -10.40 1.16
C LYS A 8 -5.76 -9.85 2.59
N LYS A 9 -5.28 -10.60 3.58
CA LYS A 9 -5.25 -10.13 4.99
C LYS A 9 -4.47 -8.82 5.19
N ILE A 10 -3.29 -8.72 4.58
CA ILE A 10 -2.47 -7.50 4.67
C ILE A 10 -3.21 -6.31 4.08
N LEU A 11 -3.85 -6.50 2.93
CA LEU A 11 -4.56 -5.45 2.22
C LEU A 11 -5.82 -5.02 2.98
N ASP A 12 -6.61 -5.97 3.47
CA ASP A 12 -7.79 -5.70 4.30
C ASP A 12 -7.41 -4.90 5.56
N ARG A 13 -6.26 -5.20 6.20
CA ARG A 13 -5.79 -4.48 7.40
C ARG A 13 -5.53 -2.99 7.15
N VAL A 14 -5.16 -2.62 5.94
CA VAL A 14 -4.89 -1.23 5.53
C VAL A 14 -6.09 -0.59 4.82
N GLY A 15 -7.23 -1.30 4.74
CA GLY A 15 -8.45 -0.82 4.11
C GLY A 15 -8.47 -0.95 2.59
N ILE A 16 -7.72 -1.91 2.02
CA ILE A 16 -7.70 -2.20 0.59
C ILE A 16 -8.55 -3.44 0.32
N SER A 17 -9.78 -3.24 -0.14
CA SER A 17 -10.64 -4.31 -0.65
C SER A 17 -10.76 -4.20 -2.17
N PHE A 18 -10.29 -5.20 -2.93
CA PHE A 18 -10.39 -5.25 -4.40
C PHE A 18 -11.82 -5.45 -4.95
N ILE A 19 -12.82 -5.02 -4.21
CA ILE A 19 -14.24 -5.05 -4.62
C ILE A 19 -14.48 -3.92 -5.63
N ASP A 20 -13.79 -2.79 -5.46
CA ASP A 20 -14.03 -1.57 -6.22
C ASP A 20 -12.98 -1.32 -7.31
N LYS A 21 -13.41 -0.64 -8.39
CA LYS A 21 -12.54 -0.25 -9.51
C LYS A 21 -11.46 0.75 -9.08
N GLU A 22 -11.78 1.60 -8.11
CA GLU A 22 -10.92 2.65 -7.59
C GLU A 22 -11.05 2.71 -6.06
N ILE A 23 -9.92 2.72 -5.35
CA ILE A 23 -9.89 2.72 -3.88
C ILE A 23 -9.05 3.91 -3.43
N LEU A 24 -9.57 4.70 -2.48
CA LEU A 24 -8.88 5.87 -1.95
C LEU A 24 -8.46 5.62 -0.49
N ILE A 25 -7.17 5.75 -0.20
CA ILE A 25 -6.61 5.40 1.12
C ILE A 25 -5.87 6.59 1.69
N ASP A 26 -6.03 6.79 3.00
CA ASP A 26 -5.28 7.79 3.73
C ASP A 26 -3.78 7.45 3.70
N ARG A 27 -2.96 8.41 3.27
CA ARG A 27 -1.52 8.25 3.26
C ARG A 27 -1.00 7.89 4.65
N GLU A 28 -1.55 8.48 5.70
CA GLU A 28 -1.05 8.30 7.06
C GLU A 28 -1.22 6.86 7.56
N ALA A 29 -2.24 6.14 7.08
CA ALA A 29 -2.41 4.71 7.39
C ALA A 29 -1.22 3.86 6.90
N LEU A 30 -0.64 4.20 5.75
CA LEU A 30 0.48 3.46 5.13
C LEU A 30 1.86 3.84 5.70
N LEU A 31 1.93 4.89 6.52
CA LEU A 31 3.16 5.36 7.17
C LEU A 31 3.24 4.94 8.64
N ASN A 32 2.20 4.26 9.11
CA ASN A 32 2.11 3.84 10.49
C ASN A 32 2.98 2.58 10.72
N PHE A 33 4.06 2.74 11.49
CA PHE A 33 4.95 1.65 11.86
C PHE A 33 4.28 0.61 12.77
N SER A 34 3.27 0.98 13.57
CA SER A 34 2.51 0.01 14.40
C SER A 34 1.85 -1.04 13.51
N ILE A 35 1.16 -0.59 12.46
CA ILE A 35 0.48 -1.47 11.51
C ILE A 35 1.49 -2.39 10.83
N TYR A 36 2.67 -1.87 10.48
CA TYR A 36 3.74 -2.68 9.90
C TYR A 36 4.24 -3.78 10.85
N HIS A 37 4.43 -3.45 12.13
CA HIS A 37 4.89 -4.40 13.14
C HIS A 37 3.85 -5.47 13.46
N GLU A 38 2.57 -5.10 13.49
CA GLU A 38 1.45 -6.04 13.65
C GLU A 38 1.41 -7.07 12.52
N LEU A 39 1.69 -6.63 11.28
CA LEU A 39 1.67 -7.47 10.08
C LEU A 39 2.94 -8.32 9.88
N LYS A 40 3.88 -8.31 10.83
CA LYS A 40 5.19 -8.97 10.65
C LYS A 40 5.05 -10.48 10.37
N GLN A 41 4.09 -11.14 11.01
CA GLN A 41 3.85 -12.57 10.81
C GLN A 41 3.36 -12.88 9.39
N GLU A 42 2.41 -12.09 8.88
CA GLU A 42 1.90 -12.19 7.52
C GLU A 42 2.98 -11.85 6.49
N ILE A 43 3.84 -10.86 6.77
CA ILE A 43 4.97 -10.50 5.92
C ILE A 43 5.94 -11.68 5.81
N ASP A 44 6.28 -12.33 6.93
CA ASP A 44 7.16 -13.50 6.94
C ASP A 44 6.55 -14.69 6.19
N GLN A 45 5.22 -14.84 6.21
CA GLN A 45 4.51 -15.82 5.38
C GLN A 45 4.59 -15.46 3.89
N LEU A 46 4.44 -14.18 3.52
CA LEU A 46 4.56 -13.72 2.14
C LEU A 46 5.92 -14.05 1.52
N ARG A 47 7.00 -14.04 2.31
CA ARG A 47 8.36 -14.40 1.85
C ARG A 47 8.47 -15.83 1.35
N LYS A 48 7.55 -16.71 1.76
CA LYS A 48 7.49 -18.11 1.31
C LYS A 48 6.74 -18.24 -0.02
N VAL A 49 5.85 -17.30 -0.31
CA VAL A 49 4.99 -17.29 -1.52
C VAL A 49 5.68 -16.56 -2.66
N PHE A 50 6.30 -15.42 -2.38
CA PHE A 50 6.98 -14.60 -3.37
C PHE A 50 8.50 -14.81 -3.29
N SER A 51 9.17 -14.94 -4.43
CA SER A 51 10.62 -14.95 -4.44
C SER A 51 11.17 -13.59 -4.00
N SER A 52 12.29 -13.62 -3.27
CA SER A 52 13.00 -12.41 -2.83
C SER A 52 13.50 -11.55 -3.99
N SER A 53 13.61 -12.11 -5.19
CA SER A 53 13.94 -11.39 -6.43
C SER A 53 12.81 -10.49 -6.93
N SER A 54 11.55 -10.77 -6.56
CA SER A 54 10.37 -10.05 -7.07
C SER A 54 9.96 -8.86 -6.18
N LEU A 55 10.19 -8.95 -4.87
CA LEU A 55 9.71 -7.96 -3.89
C LEU A 55 10.85 -7.50 -2.95
N THR A 56 11.46 -6.36 -3.25
CA THR A 56 12.51 -5.80 -2.38
C THR A 56 11.99 -5.35 -1.00
N SER A 57 10.68 -5.17 -0.84
CA SER A 57 10.01 -4.98 0.45
C SER A 57 10.14 -6.18 1.39
N LEU A 58 10.41 -7.37 0.85
CA LEU A 58 10.56 -8.62 1.61
C LEU A 58 12.02 -8.97 1.94
N HIS A 59 12.98 -8.08 1.62
CA HIS A 59 14.39 -8.29 1.95
C HIS A 59 14.62 -8.21 3.47
N LYS A 60 15.61 -8.95 4.00
CA LYS A 60 15.88 -8.99 5.45
C LYS A 60 16.12 -7.59 6.04
N GLU A 61 16.82 -6.75 5.28
CA GLU A 61 17.17 -5.37 5.67
C GLU A 61 16.11 -4.33 5.30
N ALA A 62 14.94 -4.74 4.79
CA ALA A 62 13.92 -3.80 4.32
C ALA A 62 13.46 -2.86 5.43
N ASN A 63 13.26 -3.37 6.65
CA ASN A 63 12.86 -2.58 7.81
C ASN A 63 13.90 -1.51 8.19
N ALA A 64 15.20 -1.82 8.06
CA ALA A 64 16.27 -0.90 8.43
C ALA A 64 16.57 0.13 7.34
N LYS A 65 16.46 -0.25 6.06
CA LYS A 65 16.82 0.60 4.92
C LYS A 65 15.67 1.43 4.36
N GLN A 66 14.43 0.99 4.52
CA GLN A 66 13.26 1.66 3.93
C GLN A 66 12.63 2.58 4.96
N LYS A 67 12.53 3.87 4.62
CA LYS A 67 11.88 4.88 5.47
C LYS A 67 10.40 4.53 5.74
N TRP A 68 9.71 3.95 4.76
CA TRP A 68 8.29 3.60 4.84
C TRP A 68 8.07 2.16 4.33
N PRO A 69 8.39 1.15 5.14
CA PRO A 69 8.42 -0.24 4.68
C PRO A 69 7.02 -0.75 4.29
N LEU A 70 5.99 -0.39 5.07
CA LEU A 70 4.59 -0.72 4.76
C LEU A 70 4.14 -0.14 3.42
N LEU A 71 4.35 1.16 3.21
CA LEU A 71 4.03 1.83 1.94
C LEU A 71 4.70 1.13 0.75
N ASN A 72 5.98 0.77 0.89
CA ASN A 72 6.71 0.09 -0.18
C ASN A 72 6.17 -1.33 -0.43
N LEU A 73 5.88 -2.08 0.62
CA LEU A 73 5.26 -3.40 0.55
C LEU A 73 3.93 -3.35 -0.21
N ILE A 74 3.00 -2.50 0.23
CA ILE A 74 1.68 -2.35 -0.41
C ILE A 74 1.83 -1.95 -1.87
N ARG A 75 2.69 -0.97 -2.17
CA ARG A 75 2.96 -0.55 -3.56
C ARG A 75 3.43 -1.71 -4.45
N GLN A 76 4.34 -2.53 -3.94
CA GLN A 76 4.87 -3.66 -4.72
C GLN A 76 3.84 -4.78 -4.88
N ILE A 77 3.09 -5.11 -3.82
CA ILE A 77 1.95 -6.04 -3.88
C ILE A 77 0.96 -5.59 -4.96
N LEU A 78 0.52 -4.33 -4.92
CA LEU A 78 -0.43 -3.79 -5.89
C LEU A 78 0.09 -3.91 -7.32
N ARG A 79 1.38 -3.60 -7.55
CA ARG A 79 2.01 -3.73 -8.87
C ARG A 79 1.99 -5.16 -9.39
N VAL A 80 2.26 -6.15 -8.53
CA VAL A 80 2.21 -7.58 -8.89
C VAL A 80 0.80 -7.98 -9.34
N TYR A 81 -0.24 -7.42 -8.73
CA TYR A 81 -1.64 -7.67 -9.11
C TYR A 81 -2.16 -6.73 -10.21
N GLY A 82 -1.31 -5.93 -10.84
CA GLY A 82 -1.68 -5.07 -11.96
C GLY A 82 -2.41 -3.78 -11.54
N TYR A 83 -2.17 -3.28 -10.33
CA TYR A 83 -2.68 -2.01 -9.83
C TYR A 83 -1.55 -0.99 -9.66
N LYS A 84 -1.87 0.28 -9.91
CA LYS A 84 -1.00 1.43 -9.61
C LYS A 84 -1.59 2.22 -8.45
N MET A 85 -0.70 2.92 -7.76
CA MET A 85 -1.01 3.76 -6.60
C MET A 85 -0.56 5.18 -6.90
N GLU A 86 -1.51 6.11 -7.03
CA GLU A 86 -1.26 7.50 -7.41
C GLU A 86 -1.48 8.45 -6.22
N PRO A 87 -0.54 9.37 -5.94
CA PRO A 87 -0.70 10.33 -4.85
C PRO A 87 -1.73 11.41 -5.21
N ILE A 88 -2.71 11.65 -4.33
CA ILE A 88 -3.74 12.68 -4.49
C ILE A 88 -3.76 13.58 -3.25
N ARG A 89 -4.09 14.86 -3.45
CA ARG A 89 -4.34 15.82 -2.37
C ARG A 89 -5.79 16.28 -2.46
N LYS A 90 -6.51 16.24 -1.34
CA LYS A 90 -7.88 16.76 -1.23
C LYS A 90 -7.94 17.89 -0.19
N CYS A 91 -8.86 18.81 -0.38
CA CYS A 91 -9.15 19.87 0.59
C CYS A 91 -9.66 19.23 1.89
N ASP A 92 -9.14 19.69 3.03
CA ASP A 92 -9.52 19.22 4.37
C ASP A 92 -9.94 20.41 5.25
N GLY A 93 -10.70 21.32 4.64
CA GLY A 93 -11.13 22.57 5.25
C GLY A 93 -10.04 23.63 5.30
N TYR A 94 -10.16 24.54 6.26
CA TYR A 94 -9.29 25.70 6.44
C TYR A 94 -8.79 25.76 7.90
N THR A 95 -7.66 26.42 8.15
CA THR A 95 -7.25 26.82 9.51
C THR A 95 -8.14 27.96 10.01
N ALA A 96 -8.09 28.24 11.32
CA ALA A 96 -8.77 29.40 11.89
C ALA A 96 -8.33 30.71 11.20
N ASP A 97 -7.08 30.76 10.74
CA ASP A 97 -6.49 31.89 10.00
C ASP A 97 -6.87 31.89 8.49
N GLY A 98 -7.79 31.04 8.05
CA GLY A 98 -8.26 30.98 6.66
C GLY A 98 -7.31 30.28 5.68
N MET A 99 -6.26 29.59 6.13
CA MET A 99 -5.36 28.84 5.25
C MET A 99 -5.94 27.47 4.89
N LYS A 100 -5.96 27.13 3.60
CA LYS A 100 -6.50 25.84 3.13
C LYS A 100 -5.66 24.66 3.62
N LYS A 101 -6.31 23.71 4.30
CA LYS A 101 -5.72 22.45 4.72
C LYS A 101 -5.82 21.42 3.60
N PHE A 102 -4.78 20.62 3.44
CA PHE A 102 -4.75 19.55 2.44
C PHE A 102 -4.45 18.22 3.11
N LYS A 103 -5.31 17.24 2.87
CA LYS A 103 -5.09 15.85 3.27
C LYS A 103 -4.59 15.04 2.07
N ARG A 104 -3.63 14.14 2.32
CA ARG A 104 -2.96 13.35 1.29
C ARG A 104 -3.51 11.93 1.28
N PHE A 105 -3.77 11.44 0.09
CA PHE A 105 -4.32 10.12 -0.15
C PHE A 105 -3.52 9.40 -1.23
N PHE A 106 -3.73 8.10 -1.33
CA PHE A 106 -3.36 7.31 -2.49
C PHE A 106 -4.60 6.76 -3.17
N LEU A 107 -4.70 6.97 -4.48
CA LEU A 107 -5.70 6.35 -5.34
C LEU A 107 -5.11 5.07 -5.93
N ILE A 108 -5.70 3.94 -5.57
CA ILE A 108 -5.42 2.65 -6.19
C ILE A 108 -6.37 2.46 -7.36
N GLN A 109 -5.80 2.16 -8.52
CA GLN A 109 -6.56 1.90 -9.74
C GLN A 109 -5.84 0.84 -10.57
N LYS A 110 -6.58 0.10 -11.38
CA LYS A 110 -6.00 -0.91 -12.28
C LYS A 110 -5.06 -0.23 -13.28
N ILE A 111 -3.90 -0.82 -13.53
CA ILE A 111 -3.00 -0.36 -14.60
C ILE A 111 -3.75 -0.62 -15.91
N PRO A 112 -4.01 0.41 -16.74
CA PRO A 112 -4.51 0.19 -18.08
C PRO A 112 -3.49 -0.71 -18.76
N SER A 113 -3.91 -1.92 -19.17
CA SER A 113 -3.08 -2.72 -20.07
C SER A 113 -2.80 -1.84 -21.28
N LEU A 114 -1.55 -1.44 -21.47
CA LEU A 114 -1.10 -0.98 -22.78
C LEU A 114 -1.57 -2.06 -23.75
N ASN A 115 -2.38 -1.65 -24.73
CA ASN A 115 -2.83 -2.54 -25.79
C ASN A 115 -1.63 -3.33 -26.32
N ALA A 116 -1.87 -4.63 -26.49
CA ALA A 116 -0.94 -5.67 -26.88
C ALA A 116 0.05 -5.28 -27.99
#